data_AF-A0A6S6G2C6-F1
#
_entry.id   AF-A0A6S6G2C6-F1
#
_cell.length_a   1.000
_cell.length_b   1.000
_cell.length_c   1.000
_cell.angle_alpha   90.00
_cell.angle_beta   90.00
_cell.angle_gamma   90.00
#
_symmetry.space_group_name_H-M   'P 1'
#
loop_
_entity.id
_entity.type
_entity.pdbx_description
1 polymer ?
#
loop_
_entity_poly.entity_id
_entity_poly.type
_entity_poly.pdbx_seq_one_letter_code
_entity_poly.pdbx_strand_id
1 'polypeptide(L)'
;MASEFIDTIVSLTAIMEEETARLLSPVRHRDFAEMAAAKIKLVATLETMTAAHERTGTDWMATLDDEGREALSAAIRHLGAAAQVNARVLERQIDLSTEMMGAVATEARRLSGTRSAIYGASGIVSRTEVATPISVNASL
;
A
#
# COMPACT_ATOMS: atom_id res chain seq x y z
N MET A 1 -23.62 19.36 11.47
CA MET A 1 -23.92 17.91 11.51
C MET A 1 -23.84 17.28 10.13
N ALA A 2 -24.82 17.50 9.23
CA ALA A 2 -24.75 16.94 7.88
C ALA A 2 -23.60 17.52 7.02
N SER A 3 -23.40 18.85 7.06
CA SER A 3 -22.25 19.47 6.37
C SER A 3 -20.93 18.98 6.95
N GLU A 4 -20.81 18.90 8.28
CA GLU A 4 -19.61 18.43 8.98
C GLU A 4 -19.23 16.99 8.59
N PHE A 5 -20.23 16.12 8.34
CA PHE A 5 -19.99 14.76 7.86
C PHE A 5 -19.41 14.78 6.43
N ILE A 6 -20.00 15.59 5.55
CA ILE A 6 -19.51 15.80 4.18
C ILE A 6 -18.09 16.40 4.20
N ASP A 7 -17.84 17.41 5.03
CA ASP A 7 -16.55 18.07 5.20
C ASP A 7 -15.47 17.07 5.68
N THR A 8 -15.85 16.15 6.57
CA THR A 8 -14.95 15.09 7.05
C THR A 8 -14.62 14.09 5.94
N ILE A 9 -15.58 13.71 5.10
CA ILE A 9 -15.35 12.85 3.91
C ILE A 9 -14.43 13.55 2.90
N VAL A 10 -14.67 14.83 2.62
CA VAL A 10 -13.85 15.62 1.71
C VAL A 10 -12.42 15.72 2.23
N SER A 11 -12.25 16.00 3.53
CA SER A 11 -10.95 16.06 4.19
C SER A 11 -10.21 14.73 4.12
N LEU A 12 -10.90 13.61 4.37
CA LEU A 12 -10.31 12.27 4.27
C LEU A 12 -9.88 11.98 2.83
N THR A 13 -10.70 12.38 1.86
CA THR A 13 -10.39 12.15 0.44
C THR A 13 -9.17 12.94 -0.01
N ALA A 14 -9.05 14.21 0.41
CA ALA A 14 -7.88 15.03 0.13
C ALA A 14 -6.58 14.39 0.65
N ILE A 15 -6.61 13.81 1.86
CA ILE A 15 -5.45 13.10 2.41
C ILE A 15 -5.14 11.83 1.60
N MET A 16 -6.16 11.10 1.13
CA MET A 16 -5.97 9.91 0.29
C MET A 16 -5.35 10.23 -1.08
N GLU A 17 -5.74 11.34 -1.68
CA GLU A 17 -5.17 11.85 -2.93
C GLU A 17 -3.73 12.32 -2.73
N GLU A 18 -3.46 13.07 -1.66
CA GLU A 18 -2.11 13.48 -1.31
C GLU A 18 -1.20 12.28 -1.07
N GLU A 19 -1.68 11.26 -0.35
CA GLU A 19 -0.92 10.04 -0.10
C GLU A 19 -0.60 9.32 -1.41
N THR A 20 -1.59 9.21 -2.30
CA THR A 20 -1.40 8.63 -3.63
C THR A 20 -0.31 9.37 -4.41
N ALA A 21 -0.37 10.71 -4.44
CA ALA A 21 0.64 11.53 -5.11
C ALA A 21 2.05 11.31 -4.52
N ARG A 22 2.15 11.23 -3.19
CA ARG A 22 3.42 10.98 -2.49
C ARG A 22 3.94 9.56 -2.71
N LEU A 23 3.08 8.55 -2.81
CA LEU A 23 3.47 7.17 -3.11
C LEU A 23 3.98 7.04 -4.55
N LEU A 24 3.42 7.79 -5.50
CA LEU A 24 3.88 7.80 -6.89
C LEU A 24 5.16 8.62 -7.09
N SER A 25 5.49 9.48 -6.14
CA SER A 25 6.72 10.28 -6.18
C SER A 25 7.96 9.42 -5.93
N PRO A 26 9.04 9.59 -6.71
CA PRO A 26 10.33 8.94 -6.43
C PRO A 26 11.03 9.51 -5.19
N VAL A 27 10.52 10.61 -4.60
CA VAL A 27 11.08 11.25 -3.42
C VAL A 27 10.67 10.52 -2.16
N ARG A 28 11.62 10.24 -1.28
CA ARG A 28 11.35 9.60 0.01
C ARG A 28 10.70 10.59 0.97
N HIS A 29 9.40 10.44 1.21
CA HIS A 29 8.66 11.23 2.18
C HIS A 29 8.73 10.59 3.58
N ARG A 30 9.00 11.40 4.62
CA ARG A 30 9.11 10.93 6.01
C ARG A 30 7.78 10.96 6.78
N ASP A 31 6.77 11.63 6.23
CA ASP A 31 5.58 12.01 6.99
C ASP A 31 4.37 11.07 6.78
N PHE A 32 4.58 9.90 6.17
CA PHE A 32 3.50 8.90 5.97
C PHE A 32 2.86 8.46 7.29
N ALA A 33 3.63 8.41 8.38
CA ALA A 33 3.11 8.09 9.71
C ALA A 33 2.11 9.15 10.21
N GLU A 34 2.38 10.43 9.95
CA GLU A 34 1.49 11.53 10.32
C GLU A 34 0.21 11.51 9.48
N MET A 35 0.33 11.26 8.17
CA MET A 35 -0.82 11.09 7.28
C MET A 35 -1.70 9.90 7.68
N ALA A 36 -1.09 8.77 8.05
CA ALA A 36 -1.82 7.61 8.55
C ALA A 36 -2.59 7.93 9.84
N ALA A 37 -1.96 8.64 10.78
CA ALA A 37 -2.62 9.07 12.02
C ALA A 37 -3.79 10.02 11.75
N ALA A 38 -3.63 10.96 10.81
CA ALA A 38 -4.70 11.87 10.40
C ALA A 38 -5.90 11.13 9.79
N LYS A 39 -5.65 10.16 8.89
CA LYS A 39 -6.71 9.30 8.32
C LYS A 39 -7.46 8.53 9.41
N ILE A 40 -6.73 7.88 10.33
CA ILE A 40 -7.33 7.12 11.44
C ILE A 40 -8.26 8.03 12.26
N LYS A 41 -7.82 9.26 12.56
CA LYS A 41 -8.63 10.23 13.31
C LYS A 41 -9.91 10.62 12.56
N LEU A 42 -9.83 10.89 11.26
CA LEU A 42 -10.99 11.24 10.44
C LEU A 42 -11.97 10.08 10.32
N VAL A 43 -11.47 8.85 10.11
CA VAL A 43 -12.30 7.64 10.08
C VAL A 43 -13.01 7.43 11.42
N ALA A 44 -12.29 7.52 12.54
CA ALA A 44 -12.90 7.40 13.87
C ALA A 44 -13.99 8.48 14.12
N THR A 45 -13.80 9.67 13.56
CA THR A 45 -14.79 10.75 13.61
C THR A 45 -16.04 10.38 12.81
N LEU A 46 -15.88 9.89 11.57
CA LEU A 46 -16.99 9.42 10.74
C LEU A 46 -17.76 8.26 11.39
N GLU A 47 -17.06 7.30 11.98
CA GLU A 47 -17.66 6.19 12.73
C GLU A 47 -18.47 6.69 13.92
N THR A 48 -17.94 7.65 14.68
CA THR A 48 -18.63 8.26 15.82
C THR A 48 -19.91 8.99 15.38
N MET A 49 -19.84 9.76 14.29
CA MET A 49 -21.00 10.46 13.73
C MET A 49 -22.07 9.48 13.24
N THR A 50 -21.65 8.43 12.55
CA THR A 50 -22.56 7.37 12.05
C THR A 50 -23.25 6.64 13.20
N ALA A 51 -22.48 6.20 14.21
CA ALA A 51 -23.00 5.52 15.39
C ALA A 51 -23.89 6.43 16.26
N ALA A 52 -23.66 7.75 16.27
CA ALA A 52 -24.56 8.70 16.90
C ALA A 52 -25.92 8.75 16.18
N HIS A 53 -25.91 8.75 14.85
CA HIS A 53 -27.12 8.79 14.03
C HIS A 53 -27.96 7.51 14.13
N GLU A 54 -27.31 6.34 14.09
CA GLU A 54 -27.99 5.04 14.30
C GLU A 54 -28.72 4.97 15.65
N ARG A 55 -28.12 5.53 16.72
CA ARG A 55 -28.73 5.55 18.06
C ARG A 55 -29.93 6.48 18.17
N THR A 56 -29.92 7.60 17.46
CA THR A 56 -31.05 8.56 17.48
C THR A 56 -32.25 8.11 16.66
N GLY A 57 -32.13 7.06 15.83
CA GLY A 57 -33.22 6.54 15.00
C GLY A 57 -33.77 7.54 13.97
N THR A 58 -33.10 8.68 13.81
CA THR A 58 -33.48 9.72 12.87
C THR A 58 -32.70 9.47 11.59
N ASP A 59 -33.42 9.21 10.49
CA ASP A 59 -32.81 9.16 9.16
C ASP A 59 -32.41 10.57 8.73
N TRP A 60 -31.28 11.03 9.24
CA TRP A 60 -30.74 12.36 8.97
C TRP A 60 -30.47 12.55 7.46
N MET A 61 -30.24 11.47 6.71
CA MET A 61 -30.09 11.53 5.26
C MET A 61 -31.42 11.92 4.59
N ALA A 62 -32.57 11.55 5.16
CA ALA A 62 -33.88 12.01 4.71
C ALA A 62 -34.16 13.48 5.03
N THR A 63 -33.41 14.08 5.96
CA THR A 63 -33.52 15.51 6.29
C THR A 63 -32.67 16.42 5.41
N LEU A 64 -31.81 15.84 4.56
CA LEU A 64 -31.05 16.59 3.56
C LEU A 64 -31.96 17.04 2.40
N ASP A 65 -31.74 18.27 1.95
CA ASP A 65 -32.27 18.73 0.67
C ASP A 65 -31.57 18.01 -0.50
N ASP A 66 -32.08 18.22 -1.71
CA ASP A 66 -31.57 17.53 -2.90
C ASP A 66 -30.10 17.90 -3.18
N GLU A 67 -29.72 19.15 -2.89
CA GLU A 67 -28.34 19.63 -3.03
C GLU A 67 -27.39 18.93 -2.04
N GLY A 68 -27.77 18.83 -0.77
CA GLY A 68 -26.99 18.13 0.26
C GLY A 68 -26.87 16.62 -0.01
N ARG A 69 -27.91 15.99 -0.56
CA ARG A 69 -27.86 14.58 -0.97
C ARG A 69 -26.91 14.35 -2.14
N GLU A 70 -26.94 15.22 -3.14
CA GLU A 70 -26.03 15.12 -4.28
C GLU A 70 -24.58 15.35 -3.82
N ALA A 71 -24.34 16.34 -2.96
CA ALA A 71 -23.03 16.62 -2.39
C ALA A 71 -22.48 15.44 -1.59
N LEU A 72 -23.30 14.83 -0.74
CA LEU A 72 -22.91 13.64 0.03
C LEU A 72 -22.60 12.44 -0.89
N SER A 73 -23.47 12.20 -1.88
CA SER A 73 -23.28 11.11 -2.85
C SER A 73 -21.98 11.31 -3.64
N ALA A 74 -21.71 12.54 -4.09
CA ALA A 74 -20.48 12.91 -4.77
C ALA A 74 -19.26 12.68 -3.87
N ALA A 75 -19.30 13.13 -2.62
CA ALA A 75 -18.20 12.97 -1.68
C ALA A 75 -17.88 11.49 -1.40
N ILE A 76 -18.90 10.64 -1.21
CA ILE A 76 -18.72 9.19 -1.00
C ILE A 76 -18.13 8.52 -2.23
N ARG A 77 -18.65 8.84 -3.43
CA ARG A 77 -18.11 8.29 -4.70
C ARG A 77 -16.64 8.69 -4.87
N HIS A 78 -16.32 9.94 -4.57
CA HIS A 78 -14.96 10.48 -4.68
C HIS A 78 -14.00 9.80 -3.70
N LEU A 79 -14.40 9.64 -2.43
CA LEU A 79 -13.64 8.90 -1.43
C LEU A 79 -13.36 7.46 -1.88
N GLY A 80 -14.39 6.76 -2.39
CA GLY A 80 -14.26 5.40 -2.88
C GLY A 80 -13.27 5.29 -4.04
N ALA A 81 -13.30 6.23 -4.99
CA ALA A 81 -12.36 6.28 -6.10
C ALA A 81 -10.91 6.51 -5.61
N ALA A 82 -10.69 7.48 -4.72
CA ALA A 82 -9.38 7.79 -4.17
C ALA A 82 -8.81 6.60 -3.37
N ALA A 83 -9.63 5.94 -2.55
CA ALA A 83 -9.24 4.76 -1.78
C ALA A 83 -8.81 3.60 -2.69
N GLN A 84 -9.54 3.33 -3.78
CA GLN A 84 -9.17 2.28 -4.72
C GLN A 84 -7.85 2.57 -5.44
N VAL A 85 -7.61 3.82 -5.85
CA VAL A 85 -6.34 4.19 -6.49
C VAL A 85 -5.19 3.99 -5.51
N ASN A 86 -5.32 4.48 -4.28
CA ASN A 86 -4.31 4.35 -3.25
C ASN A 86 -3.97 2.88 -2.95
N ALA A 87 -5.00 2.03 -2.82
CA ALA A 87 -4.82 0.59 -2.61
C ALA A 87 -4.04 -0.07 -3.75
N ARG A 88 -4.37 0.23 -5.01
CA ARG A 88 -3.64 -0.30 -6.18
C ARG A 88 -2.17 0.13 -6.21
N VAL A 89 -1.88 1.37 -5.81
CA VAL A 89 -0.50 1.88 -5.75
C VAL A 89 0.30 1.14 -4.68
N LEU A 90 -0.28 0.96 -3.49
CA LEU A 90 0.37 0.23 -2.40
C LEU A 90 0.62 -1.24 -2.76
N GLU A 91 -0.36 -1.92 -3.35
CA GLU A 91 -0.23 -3.30 -3.83
C GLU A 91 0.93 -3.42 -4.82
N ARG A 92 0.99 -2.52 -5.81
CA ARG A 92 2.08 -2.51 -6.80
C ARG A 92 3.46 -2.30 -6.16
N GLN A 93 3.57 -1.46 -5.13
CA GLN A 93 4.83 -1.24 -4.42
C GLN A 93 5.26 -2.45 -3.58
N ILE A 94 4.32 -3.15 -2.97
CA ILE A 94 4.58 -4.39 -2.21
C ILE A 94 5.08 -5.48 -3.16
N ASP A 95 4.44 -5.63 -4.33
CA ASP A 95 4.86 -6.58 -5.36
C ASP A 95 6.29 -6.30 -5.82
N LEU A 96 6.59 -5.04 -6.17
CA LEU A 96 7.92 -4.62 -6.61
C LEU A 96 8.98 -4.87 -5.51
N SER A 97 8.67 -4.51 -4.26
CA SER A 97 9.58 -4.73 -3.14
C SER A 97 9.85 -6.22 -2.92
N THR A 98 8.84 -7.06 -3.09
CA THR A 98 8.94 -8.52 -2.98
C THR A 98 9.83 -9.09 -4.09
N GLU A 99 9.65 -8.64 -5.33
CA GLU A 99 10.50 -9.01 -6.47
C GLU A 99 11.97 -8.60 -6.24
N MET A 100 12.20 -7.36 -5.78
CA MET A 100 13.53 -6.86 -5.46
C MET A 100 14.21 -7.67 -4.34
N MET A 101 13.49 -7.99 -3.26
CA MET A 101 14.02 -8.86 -2.20
C MET A 101 14.35 -10.26 -2.72
N GLY A 102 13.53 -10.81 -3.63
CA GLY A 102 13.79 -12.09 -4.29
C GLY A 102 15.06 -12.07 -5.15
N ALA A 103 15.27 -10.99 -5.91
CA ALA A 103 16.48 -10.77 -6.69
C ALA A 103 17.72 -10.63 -5.78
N VAL A 104 17.63 -9.81 -4.73
CA VAL A 104 18.70 -9.63 -3.73
C VAL A 104 19.03 -10.96 -3.05
N ALA A 105 18.04 -11.75 -2.64
CA ALA A 105 18.26 -13.05 -2.01
C ALA A 105 18.92 -14.06 -2.97
N THR A 106 18.57 -14.02 -4.25
CA THR A 106 19.17 -14.86 -5.29
C THR A 106 20.63 -14.48 -5.53
N GLU A 107 20.91 -13.17 -5.58
CA GLU A 107 22.26 -12.66 -5.72
C GLU A 107 23.11 -12.92 -4.48
N ALA A 108 22.55 -12.76 -3.29
CA ALA A 108 23.20 -13.12 -2.03
C ALA A 108 23.54 -14.62 -1.99
N ARG A 109 22.65 -15.50 -2.46
CA ARG A 109 22.94 -16.95 -2.60
C ARG A 109 24.05 -17.22 -3.62
N ARG A 110 24.08 -16.50 -4.74
CA ARG A 110 25.13 -16.59 -5.76
C ARG A 110 26.49 -16.17 -5.19
N LEU A 111 26.53 -15.04 -4.47
CA LEU A 111 27.75 -14.49 -3.85
C LEU A 111 28.22 -15.28 -2.63
N SER A 112 27.30 -15.78 -1.80
CA SER A 112 27.60 -16.62 -0.64
C SER A 112 28.07 -18.03 -1.02
N GLY A 113 28.05 -18.38 -2.31
CA GLY A 113 28.79 -19.52 -2.84
C GLY A 113 28.39 -20.86 -2.23
N THR A 114 27.09 -21.15 -2.03
CA THR A 114 26.62 -22.45 -1.54
C THR A 114 26.78 -23.54 -2.61
N ARG A 115 28.04 -23.88 -2.92
CA ARG A 115 28.46 -25.22 -3.30
C ARG A 115 28.03 -26.12 -2.15
N SER A 116 26.98 -26.91 -2.36
CA SER A 116 26.60 -27.98 -1.46
C SER A 116 27.79 -28.92 -1.27
N ALA A 117 28.42 -28.87 -0.09
CA ALA A 117 29.31 -29.92 0.37
C ALA A 117 28.42 -30.93 1.11
N ILE A 118 27.99 -31.98 0.40
CA ILE A 118 27.32 -33.11 1.05
C ILE A 118 28.40 -33.86 1.83
N TYR A 119 28.41 -33.69 3.16
CA TYR A 119 29.15 -34.57 4.05
C TYR A 119 28.49 -35.96 4.02
N GLY A 120 29.04 -36.86 3.23
CA GLY A 120 28.71 -38.29 3.31
C GLY A 120 29.31 -38.90 4.58
N ALA A 121 28.57 -39.78 5.24
CA ALA A 121 28.97 -40.44 6.49
C ALA A 121 30.21 -41.36 6.42
N SER A 122 30.98 -41.31 5.33
CA SER A 122 32.24 -42.05 5.12
C SER A 122 33.46 -41.15 4.90
N GLY A 123 33.34 -39.82 5.05
CA GLY A 123 34.49 -38.91 5.02
C GLY A 123 35.11 -38.67 3.63
N ILE A 124 34.44 -39.08 2.55
CA ILE A 124 34.89 -38.81 1.17
C ILE A 124 34.31 -37.48 0.70
N VAL A 125 35.17 -36.48 0.52
CA VAL A 125 34.83 -35.22 -0.17
C VAL A 125 34.97 -35.45 -1.68
N SER A 126 33.88 -35.83 -2.35
CA SER A 126 33.87 -35.89 -3.82
C SER A 126 33.73 -34.49 -4.40
N ARG A 127 34.81 -34.01 -5.04
CA ARG A 127 34.85 -32.73 -5.76
C ARG A 127 34.36 -32.95 -7.19
N THR A 128 33.10 -32.67 -7.47
CA THR A 128 32.62 -32.60 -8.86
C THR A 128 32.98 -31.23 -9.42
N GLU A 129 34.11 -31.14 -10.13
CA GLU A 129 34.44 -29.99 -10.97
C GLU A 129 33.53 -30.00 -12.19
N VAL A 130 32.32 -29.46 -12.06
CA VAL A 130 31.59 -28.98 -13.24
C VAL A 130 32.14 -27.59 -13.53
N ALA A 131 32.82 -27.46 -14.66
CA ALA A 131 33.30 -26.19 -15.18
C ALA A 131 32.13 -25.19 -15.26
N THR A 132 32.33 -24.00 -14.71
CA THR A 132 31.40 -22.88 -14.83
C THR A 132 31.34 -22.47 -16.31
N PRO A 133 30.16 -22.28 -16.94
CA PRO A 133 30.12 -21.75 -18.29
C PRO A 133 30.62 -20.30 -18.26
N ILE A 134 31.70 -20.01 -18.99
CA ILE A 134 32.16 -18.64 -19.23
C ILE A 134 31.22 -18.04 -20.26
N SER A 135 30.41 -17.04 -19.87
CA SER A 135 29.72 -16.17 -20.82
C SER A 135 30.72 -15.17 -21.41
N VAL A 136 31.11 -15.36 -22.67
CA VAL A 136 31.95 -14.41 -23.42
C VAL A 136 31.02 -13.40 -24.10
N ASN A 137 30.98 -12.17 -23.59
CA ASN A 137 30.45 -11.04 -24.34
C ASN A 137 31.52 -10.63 -25.36
N ALA A 138 31.47 -11.20 -26.56
CA ALA A 138 32.27 -10.70 -27.68
C ALA A 138 31.52 -9.54 -28.34
N SER A 139 31.98 -8.32 -28.10
CA SER A 139 31.73 -7.17 -28.97
C SER A 139 33.02 -6.86 -29.74
N LEU A 140 33.00 -7.11 -31.05
CA LEU A 140 33.89 -6.54 -32.06
C LEU A 140 33.04 -6.16 -33.27
#